data_AF-A0AAD6BKP9-F1
#
_entry.id   AF-A0AAD6BKP9-F1
#
_cell.length_a   1.000
_cell.length_b   1.000
_cell.length_c   1.000
_cell.angle_alpha   90.00
_cell.angle_beta   90.00
_cell.angle_gamma   90.00
#
_symmetry.space_group_name_H-M   'P 1'
#
loop_
_entity.id
_entity.type
_entity.pdbx_description
1 polymer ?
#
loop_
_entity_poly.entity_id
_entity_poly.type
_entity_poly.pdbx_seq_one_letter_code
_entity_poly.pdbx_strand_id
1 'polypeptide(L)'
;MEAVRSVLGWECVDCQSVLIFLFVFLLVADVLKNRAPANFPPGPWALPFLGDLLRVSPTRFHLQIPELQRKDLANFQNIASELEKQGKDSALLDSARDTEQVNNITSDFEKRFRDFALLEPIATFMCYPFSEDHDIDSLAQNIGAVFHLNPSALEDEMLSLQADIQLKARAHAGQFWNLFRVENDPEHQCALCVQFAEKYGKIFSLRLFGGRIVFVYDYELVREVLIQKGEDYEDRPTIPLFSALLGNNGLLFSNGHPWKQQRRFAIRTLRHFGVGKMSLEPSIQQESHYLSEAFTLHKGKPFNAQSLINNAVSNIICCLVFGDRFEYDDKQHQYILQTFNELVYLEGGIWAHLYNTLPGLMKRLPGPHQRIFTLTQDLLDYIQTKIKEHRESFDPSSPRDYIDCFLTEMGENEDKESGFDLNNLCFCTLDLFGAGTETTTTTLHWGLLFMINYPHIQEEVQAEIASVVGSSKQPSVTDRENMPYTDAVIHEIQRMANILPLNVVRMTNKETTLDKYTFPKGTMVLPTLISVLRDESIWETPHTFNPQHFLDQDGTFRKREAFLPFSAGKRVCLGEQLARAELFLFFTTLLQRFSFAAPPGVQPTLEYKLGATHCPKPYSLCAVPR
;
A
#
# COMPACT_ATOMS: atom_id res chain seq x y z
N MET A 1 -48.72 -28.00 -10.20
CA MET A 1 -47.73 -27.24 -9.39
C MET A 1 -48.22 -26.94 -7.98
N GLU A 2 -49.52 -26.72 -7.75
CA GLU A 2 -50.08 -26.49 -6.41
C GLU A 2 -50.02 -27.71 -5.47
N ALA A 3 -50.24 -28.93 -6.00
CA ALA A 3 -50.15 -30.16 -5.19
C ALA A 3 -48.73 -30.53 -4.74
N VAL A 4 -47.69 -29.98 -5.39
CA VAL A 4 -46.29 -30.19 -4.96
C VAL A 4 -45.91 -29.20 -3.85
N ARG A 5 -46.56 -28.02 -3.81
CA ARG A 5 -46.36 -27.00 -2.77
C ARG A 5 -46.96 -27.41 -1.41
N SER A 6 -48.08 -28.14 -1.40
CA SER A 6 -48.71 -28.58 -0.14
C SER A 6 -48.00 -29.77 0.52
N VAL A 7 -47.36 -30.65 -0.26
CA VAL A 7 -46.64 -31.83 0.26
C VAL A 7 -45.28 -31.45 0.88
N LEU A 8 -44.68 -30.34 0.47
CA LEU A 8 -43.37 -29.86 0.95
C LEU A 8 -43.45 -28.84 2.10
N GLY A 9 -44.64 -28.49 2.60
CA GLY A 9 -44.79 -27.56 3.73
C GLY A 9 -44.29 -26.13 3.47
N TRP A 10 -44.24 -25.71 2.19
CA TRP A 10 -43.75 -24.39 1.79
C TRP A 10 -44.77 -23.26 1.93
N GLU A 11 -45.98 -23.53 2.44
CA GLU A 11 -46.97 -22.48 2.76
C GLU A 11 -46.63 -21.67 4.02
N CYS A 12 -45.67 -22.13 4.85
CA CYS A 12 -45.27 -21.48 6.11
C CYS A 12 -43.87 -20.85 6.09
N VAL A 13 -43.17 -20.85 4.96
CA VAL A 13 -41.83 -20.27 4.89
C VAL A 13 -41.91 -18.98 4.09
N ASP A 14 -42.18 -17.88 4.78
CA ASP A 14 -42.07 -16.56 4.16
C ASP A 14 -40.61 -16.30 3.74
N CYS A 15 -40.42 -15.50 2.68
CA CYS A 15 -39.08 -15.15 2.20
C CYS A 15 -38.21 -14.55 3.31
N GLN A 16 -38.83 -13.87 4.27
CA GLN A 16 -38.18 -13.29 5.43
C GLN A 16 -37.57 -14.36 6.35
N SER A 17 -38.27 -15.46 6.63
CA SER A 17 -37.78 -16.58 7.43
C SER A 17 -36.64 -17.33 6.73
N VAL A 18 -36.69 -17.46 5.40
CA VAL A 18 -35.56 -18.01 4.63
C VAL A 18 -34.33 -17.11 4.72
N LEU A 19 -34.51 -15.79 4.58
CA LEU A 19 -33.42 -14.81 4.67
C LEU A 19 -32.83 -14.76 6.08
N ILE A 20 -33.65 -14.78 7.12
CA ILE A 20 -33.21 -14.85 8.52
C ILE A 20 -32.47 -16.16 8.78
N PHE A 21 -33.00 -17.29 8.34
CA PHE A 21 -32.33 -18.59 8.47
C PHE A 21 -30.97 -18.60 7.76
N LEU A 22 -30.89 -18.09 6.53
CA LEU A 22 -29.64 -17.95 5.78
C LEU A 22 -28.66 -17.03 6.51
N PHE A 23 -29.12 -15.88 7.01
CA PHE A 23 -28.28 -14.94 7.75
C PHE A 23 -27.72 -15.56 9.04
N VAL A 24 -28.57 -16.21 9.84
CA VAL A 24 -28.17 -16.90 11.08
C VAL A 24 -27.23 -18.07 10.75
N PHE A 25 -27.53 -18.86 9.71
CA PHE A 25 -26.67 -19.95 9.25
C PHE A 25 -25.29 -19.44 8.82
N LEU A 26 -25.24 -18.37 8.02
CA LEU A 26 -23.98 -17.74 7.59
C LEU A 26 -23.22 -17.16 8.78
N LEU A 27 -23.90 -16.56 9.75
CA LEU A 27 -23.29 -16.00 10.96
C LEU A 27 -22.71 -17.12 11.84
N VAL A 28 -23.45 -18.21 12.05
CA VAL A 28 -22.96 -19.39 12.78
C VAL A 28 -21.80 -20.04 12.04
N ALA A 29 -21.91 -20.22 10.72
CA ALA A 29 -20.84 -20.74 9.89
C ALA A 29 -19.59 -19.86 9.96
N ASP A 30 -19.74 -18.54 9.97
CA ASP A 30 -18.66 -17.58 10.13
C ASP A 30 -18.00 -17.69 11.51
N VAL A 31 -18.78 -17.78 12.58
CA VAL A 31 -18.27 -17.95 13.95
C VAL A 31 -17.53 -19.27 14.11
N LEU A 32 -18.05 -20.37 13.55
CA LEU A 32 -17.42 -21.68 13.59
C LEU A 32 -16.14 -21.72 12.75
N LYS A 33 -16.18 -21.18 11.54
CA LYS A 33 -15.03 -21.13 10.61
C LYS A 33 -13.88 -20.31 11.20
N ASN A 34 -14.18 -19.22 11.90
CA ASN A 34 -13.18 -18.28 12.41
C ASN A 34 -12.90 -18.44 13.90
N ARG A 35 -13.31 -19.56 14.51
CA ARG A 35 -13.03 -19.86 15.91
C ARG A 35 -11.51 -19.91 16.14
N ALA A 36 -11.08 -19.31 17.25
CA ALA A 36 -9.67 -19.32 17.65
C ALA A 36 -9.22 -20.78 17.89
N PRO A 37 -8.05 -21.19 17.36
CA PRO A 37 -7.39 -22.42 17.79
C PRO A 37 -7.13 -22.41 19.31
N ALA A 38 -6.92 -23.58 19.89
CA ALA A 38 -6.48 -23.67 21.29
C ALA A 38 -5.10 -23.01 21.44
N ASN A 39 -4.86 -22.32 22.56
CA ASN A 39 -3.62 -21.59 22.84
C ASN A 39 -3.21 -20.56 21.76
N PHE A 40 -4.19 -19.95 21.09
CA PHE A 40 -3.95 -18.88 20.12
C PHE A 40 -3.91 -17.50 20.79
N PRO A 41 -3.17 -16.51 20.25
CA PRO A 41 -3.09 -15.17 20.82
C PRO A 41 -4.45 -14.52 21.03
N PRO A 42 -4.64 -13.80 22.14
CA PRO A 42 -5.88 -13.11 22.42
C PRO A 42 -6.10 -11.97 21.43
N GLY A 43 -7.35 -11.54 21.31
CA GLY A 43 -7.72 -10.46 20.42
C GLY A 43 -9.10 -9.93 20.75
N PRO A 44 -9.47 -8.77 20.20
CA PRO A 44 -10.82 -8.25 20.25
C PRO A 44 -11.87 -9.25 19.72
N TRP A 45 -13.12 -9.12 20.19
CA TRP A 45 -14.24 -9.87 19.62
C TRP A 45 -14.60 -9.29 18.25
N ALA A 46 -14.24 -9.99 17.19
CA ALA A 46 -14.43 -9.54 15.81
C ALA A 46 -15.91 -9.61 15.39
N LEU A 47 -16.36 -8.63 14.62
CA LEU A 47 -17.72 -8.63 14.06
C LEU A 47 -17.86 -9.77 13.04
N PRO A 48 -19.03 -10.45 12.98
CA PRO A 48 -19.32 -11.40 11.92
C PRO A 48 -19.16 -10.75 10.55
N PHE A 49 -18.55 -11.48 9.62
CA PHE A 49 -18.19 -11.00 8.27
C PHE A 49 -17.16 -9.87 8.23
N LEU A 50 -17.38 -8.74 8.91
CA LEU A 50 -16.53 -7.54 8.83
C LEU A 50 -15.21 -7.64 9.61
N GLY A 51 -15.11 -8.58 10.55
CA GLY A 51 -13.91 -8.75 11.37
C GLY A 51 -13.66 -7.56 12.30
N ASP A 52 -12.39 -7.17 12.43
CA ASP A 52 -11.95 -5.99 13.17
C ASP A 52 -11.74 -4.76 12.27
N LEU A 53 -12.19 -4.82 11.01
CA LEU A 53 -11.95 -3.77 10.01
C LEU A 53 -12.41 -2.38 10.49
N LEU A 54 -13.60 -2.30 11.10
CA LEU A 54 -14.17 -1.05 11.61
C LEU A 54 -13.43 -0.48 12.83
N ARG A 55 -12.59 -1.30 13.49
CA ARG A 55 -11.73 -0.85 14.59
C ARG A 55 -10.38 -0.35 14.10
N VAL A 56 -10.02 -0.66 12.86
CA VAL A 56 -8.72 -0.34 12.25
C VAL A 56 -8.81 0.87 11.30
N SER A 57 -10.01 1.32 10.91
CA SER A 57 -10.19 2.44 9.97
C SER A 57 -11.35 3.38 10.32
N PRO A 58 -11.06 4.64 10.71
CA PRO A 58 -12.03 5.73 10.69
C PRO A 58 -11.70 6.85 9.67
N THR A 59 -10.92 6.59 8.61
CA THR A 59 -10.49 7.66 7.69
C THR A 59 -11.44 7.91 6.51
N ARG A 60 -12.24 8.98 6.65
CA ARG A 60 -12.88 9.85 5.62
C ARG A 60 -13.43 9.22 4.34
N PHE A 61 -14.54 8.50 4.48
CA PHE A 61 -15.36 8.03 3.36
C PHE A 61 -15.99 9.18 2.53
N HIS A 62 -16.40 10.28 3.18
CA HIS A 62 -17.13 11.40 2.58
C HIS A 62 -16.31 12.31 1.64
N LEU A 63 -14.97 12.18 1.60
CA LEU A 63 -14.11 13.03 0.74
C LEU A 63 -13.66 12.34 -0.55
N GLN A 64 -13.63 11.01 -0.59
CA GLN A 64 -13.16 10.27 -1.77
C GLN A 64 -14.23 10.17 -2.86
N ILE A 65 -15.51 10.10 -2.48
CA ILE A 65 -16.63 10.00 -3.42
C ILE A 65 -16.77 11.28 -4.28
N PRO A 66 -16.69 12.52 -3.74
CA PRO A 66 -16.81 13.73 -4.54
C PRO A 66 -15.57 14.06 -5.40
N GLU A 67 -14.38 13.58 -5.04
CA GLU A 67 -13.13 13.82 -5.80
C GLU A 67 -13.02 12.92 -7.04
N LEU A 68 -13.47 11.66 -6.94
CA LEU A 68 -13.60 10.74 -8.09
C LEU A 68 -14.68 11.24 -9.07
N GLN A 69 -15.85 11.65 -8.56
CA GLN A 69 -16.93 12.23 -9.37
C GLN A 69 -16.48 13.47 -10.18
N ARG A 70 -15.64 14.34 -9.60
CA ARG A 70 -15.19 15.56 -10.30
C ARG A 70 -14.12 15.30 -11.37
N LYS A 71 -13.23 14.35 -11.16
CA LYS A 71 -12.16 14.04 -12.13
C LYS A 71 -12.68 13.31 -13.36
N ASP A 72 -13.59 12.36 -13.18
CA ASP A 72 -14.17 11.61 -14.30
C ASP A 72 -15.07 12.49 -15.16
N LEU A 73 -15.89 13.36 -14.54
CA LEU A 73 -16.77 14.28 -15.28
C LEU A 73 -15.99 15.33 -16.08
N ALA A 74 -14.89 15.85 -15.53
CA ALA A 74 -14.03 16.83 -16.20
C ALA A 74 -13.28 16.24 -17.41
N ASN A 75 -12.86 14.98 -17.32
CA ASN A 75 -12.23 14.28 -18.45
C ASN A 75 -13.23 14.03 -19.59
N PHE A 76 -14.46 13.61 -19.28
CA PHE A 76 -15.49 13.40 -20.30
C PHE A 76 -15.92 14.70 -21.00
N GLN A 77 -16.04 15.80 -20.26
CA GLN A 77 -16.40 17.11 -20.83
C GLN A 77 -15.27 17.70 -21.70
N ASN A 78 -13.99 17.51 -21.31
CA ASN A 78 -12.86 17.96 -22.12
C ASN A 78 -12.78 17.20 -23.45
N ILE A 79 -12.94 15.88 -23.43
CA ILE A 79 -12.93 15.04 -24.64
C ILE A 79 -14.08 15.42 -25.58
N ALA A 80 -15.29 15.68 -25.07
CA ALA A 80 -16.42 16.14 -25.87
C ALA A 80 -16.15 17.52 -26.51
N SER A 81 -15.55 18.44 -25.75
CA SER A 81 -15.22 19.80 -26.24
C SER A 81 -14.08 19.82 -27.28
N GLU A 82 -13.14 18.87 -27.20
CA GLU A 82 -12.05 18.71 -28.16
C GLU A 82 -12.51 18.11 -29.48
N LEU A 83 -13.51 17.24 -29.43
CA LEU A 83 -14.12 16.64 -30.62
C LEU A 83 -15.02 17.64 -31.38
N GLU A 84 -15.71 18.54 -30.69
CA GLU A 84 -16.46 19.65 -31.33
C GLU A 84 -15.53 20.66 -32.03
N LYS A 85 -14.34 20.92 -31.47
CA LYS A 85 -13.38 21.87 -32.04
C LYS A 85 -12.72 21.40 -33.35
N GLN A 86 -12.76 20.10 -33.65
CA GLN A 86 -12.03 19.52 -34.79
C GLN A 86 -12.81 19.43 -36.10
N GLY A 87 -14.08 19.87 -36.14
CA GLY A 87 -14.79 20.25 -37.37
C GLY A 87 -14.59 19.33 -38.59
N LYS A 88 -14.87 18.03 -38.47
CA LYS A 88 -14.86 17.09 -39.60
C LYS A 88 -16.18 16.34 -39.74
N ASP A 89 -16.56 16.21 -41.01
CA ASP A 89 -17.91 16.04 -41.51
C ASP A 89 -18.44 14.60 -41.53
N SER A 90 -19.76 14.51 -41.44
CA SER A 90 -20.68 13.48 -42.00
C SER A 90 -20.80 12.07 -41.42
N ALA A 91 -19.88 11.56 -40.59
CA ALA A 91 -20.08 10.27 -39.90
C ALA A 91 -20.82 10.39 -38.54
N LEU A 92 -21.08 11.63 -38.11
CA LEU A 92 -21.55 12.00 -36.76
C LEU A 92 -23.07 12.19 -36.64
N LEU A 93 -23.85 11.86 -37.66
CA LEU A 93 -25.32 11.81 -37.53
C LEU A 93 -25.81 10.50 -36.86
N ASP A 94 -25.00 9.44 -36.87
CA ASP A 94 -25.26 8.23 -36.09
C ASP A 94 -24.86 8.36 -34.62
N SER A 95 -23.94 9.27 -34.29
CA SER A 95 -23.52 9.56 -32.90
C SER A 95 -24.54 10.41 -32.13
N ALA A 96 -25.48 11.09 -32.78
CA ALA A 96 -26.58 11.77 -32.09
C ALA A 96 -27.55 10.76 -31.42
N ARG A 97 -27.62 9.51 -31.92
CA ARG A 97 -28.30 8.39 -31.24
C ARG A 97 -27.50 7.88 -30.04
N ASP A 98 -26.18 7.90 -30.12
CA ASP A 98 -25.32 7.55 -28.99
C ASP A 98 -25.39 8.60 -27.88
N THR A 99 -25.65 9.87 -28.18
CA THR A 99 -25.89 10.89 -27.13
C THR A 99 -27.17 10.62 -26.35
N GLU A 100 -28.22 10.11 -26.99
CA GLU A 100 -29.45 9.68 -26.32
C GLU A 100 -29.23 8.38 -25.53
N GLN A 101 -28.40 7.48 -26.04
CA GLN A 101 -28.02 6.24 -25.35
C GLN A 101 -27.11 6.49 -24.15
N VAL A 102 -26.15 7.41 -24.28
CA VAL A 102 -25.27 7.89 -23.21
C VAL A 102 -26.07 8.72 -22.20
N ASN A 103 -27.03 9.56 -22.60
CA ASN A 103 -27.92 10.23 -21.65
C ASN A 103 -28.85 9.25 -20.94
N ASN A 104 -29.33 8.21 -21.61
CA ASN A 104 -30.11 7.16 -20.98
C ASN A 104 -29.26 6.32 -20.03
N ILE A 105 -28.04 5.94 -20.41
CA ILE A 105 -27.08 5.24 -19.55
C ILE A 105 -26.70 6.12 -18.38
N THR A 106 -26.41 7.41 -18.58
CA THR A 106 -26.05 8.37 -17.54
C THR A 106 -27.24 8.62 -16.61
N SER A 107 -28.47 8.70 -17.13
CA SER A 107 -29.67 8.79 -16.28
C SER A 107 -29.95 7.49 -15.52
N ASP A 108 -29.71 6.31 -16.12
CA ASP A 108 -29.86 5.02 -15.46
C ASP A 108 -28.73 4.80 -14.42
N PHE A 109 -27.53 5.34 -14.68
CA PHE A 109 -26.41 5.39 -13.75
C PHE A 109 -26.69 6.35 -12.60
N GLU A 110 -27.15 7.57 -12.88
CA GLU A 110 -27.58 8.55 -11.87
C GLU A 110 -28.78 8.07 -11.05
N LYS A 111 -29.67 7.27 -11.65
CA LYS A 111 -30.83 6.68 -10.97
C LYS A 111 -30.39 5.53 -10.04
N ARG A 112 -29.54 4.62 -10.53
CA ARG A 112 -28.95 3.52 -9.73
C ARG A 112 -28.01 4.01 -8.63
N PHE A 113 -27.29 5.11 -8.84
CA PHE A 113 -26.41 5.71 -7.82
C PHE A 113 -27.15 6.68 -6.88
N ARG A 114 -28.30 7.24 -7.28
CA ARG A 114 -29.22 7.91 -6.35
C ARG A 114 -29.63 6.94 -5.24
N ASP A 115 -29.93 5.70 -5.59
CA ASP A 115 -30.28 4.65 -4.62
C ASP A 115 -29.11 4.34 -3.67
N PHE A 116 -27.85 4.43 -4.13
CA PHE A 116 -26.67 4.29 -3.27
C PHE A 116 -26.39 5.52 -2.39
N ALA A 117 -26.69 6.73 -2.87
CA ALA A 117 -26.65 7.94 -2.06
C ALA A 117 -27.73 7.91 -0.96
N LEU A 118 -28.88 7.28 -1.22
CA LEU A 118 -29.91 7.00 -0.20
C LEU A 118 -29.42 5.98 0.85
N LEU A 119 -28.49 5.09 0.49
CA LEU A 119 -27.88 4.12 1.41
C LEU A 119 -26.76 4.72 2.26
N GLU A 120 -26.18 5.87 1.90
CA GLU A 120 -25.08 6.48 2.66
C GLU A 120 -25.52 6.95 4.07
N PRO A 121 -26.66 7.68 4.24
CA PRO A 121 -27.20 7.97 5.56
C PRO A 121 -27.53 6.70 6.36
N ILE A 122 -28.04 5.66 5.68
CA ILE A 122 -28.44 4.37 6.27
C ILE A 122 -27.22 3.62 6.79
N ALA A 123 -26.17 3.52 5.98
CA ALA A 123 -24.90 2.94 6.38
C ALA A 123 -24.26 3.77 7.51
N THR A 124 -24.31 5.10 7.43
CA THR A 124 -23.78 6.00 8.47
C THR A 124 -24.51 5.82 9.80
N PHE A 125 -25.84 5.72 9.80
CA PHE A 125 -26.62 5.42 11.00
C PHE A 125 -26.39 4.00 11.51
N MET A 126 -26.25 2.99 10.65
CA MET A 126 -25.87 1.65 11.09
C MET A 126 -24.46 1.61 11.69
N CYS A 127 -23.56 2.49 11.24
CA CYS A 127 -22.19 2.61 11.74
C CYS A 127 -22.10 3.45 13.02
N TYR A 128 -22.94 4.50 13.15
CA TYR A 128 -22.94 5.45 14.27
C TYR A 128 -24.36 5.72 14.79
N PRO A 129 -25.16 4.71 15.19
CA PRO A 129 -26.58 4.92 15.51
C PRO A 129 -26.84 5.81 16.75
N PHE A 130 -25.76 6.33 17.34
CA PHE A 130 -25.72 7.12 18.57
C PHE A 130 -25.39 8.59 18.34
N SER A 131 -25.11 9.01 17.09
CA SER A 131 -24.87 10.43 16.78
C SER A 131 -26.15 11.24 16.91
N GLU A 132 -26.10 12.36 17.64
CA GLU A 132 -27.22 13.32 17.72
C GLU A 132 -27.38 14.13 16.43
N ASP A 133 -26.38 14.08 15.54
CA ASP A 133 -26.37 14.79 14.25
C ASP A 133 -27.12 14.02 13.13
N HIS A 134 -27.77 12.90 13.46
CA HIS A 134 -28.59 12.16 12.49
C HIS A 134 -29.97 12.80 12.34
N ASP A 135 -30.29 13.20 11.11
CA ASP A 135 -31.66 13.55 10.70
C ASP A 135 -32.46 12.24 10.51
N ILE A 136 -33.10 11.80 11.60
CA ILE A 136 -33.83 10.52 11.65
C ILE A 136 -35.04 10.52 10.70
N ASP A 137 -35.67 11.67 10.47
CA ASP A 137 -36.80 11.81 9.55
C ASP A 137 -36.32 11.59 8.11
N SER A 138 -35.23 12.24 7.71
CA SER A 138 -34.61 12.04 6.40
C SER A 138 -34.17 10.59 6.21
N LEU A 139 -33.65 9.97 7.26
CA LEU A 139 -33.17 8.60 7.24
C LEU A 139 -34.30 7.57 7.14
N ALA A 140 -35.38 7.74 7.89
CA ALA A 140 -36.57 6.90 7.83
C ALA A 140 -37.25 7.00 6.45
N GLN A 141 -37.26 8.19 5.85
CA GLN A 141 -37.71 8.40 4.47
C GLN A 141 -36.81 7.68 3.45
N ASN A 142 -35.48 7.73 3.64
CA ASN A 142 -34.54 7.03 2.76
C ASN A 142 -34.67 5.50 2.88
N ILE A 143 -34.82 4.96 4.09
CA ILE A 143 -35.02 3.51 4.32
C ILE A 143 -36.40 3.09 3.77
N GLY A 144 -37.44 3.89 4.00
CA GLY A 144 -38.77 3.66 3.44
C GLY A 144 -38.76 3.66 1.90
N ALA A 145 -37.98 4.55 1.28
CA ALA A 145 -37.81 4.60 -0.17
C ALA A 145 -37.06 3.38 -0.73
N VAL A 146 -36.00 2.92 -0.04
CA VAL A 146 -35.17 1.78 -0.47
C VAL A 146 -35.85 0.43 -0.26
N PHE A 147 -36.56 0.25 0.86
CA PHE A 147 -37.14 -1.04 1.25
C PHE A 147 -38.67 -1.11 1.14
N HIS A 148 -39.31 -0.05 0.61
CA HIS A 148 -40.76 0.07 0.48
C HIS A 148 -41.53 -0.11 1.81
N LEU A 149 -40.97 0.42 2.89
CA LEU A 149 -41.54 0.38 4.25
C LEU A 149 -42.19 1.74 4.59
N ASN A 150 -43.12 1.74 5.55
CA ASN A 150 -43.80 2.96 5.99
C ASN A 150 -42.83 3.85 6.81
N PRO A 151 -42.45 5.05 6.34
CA PRO A 151 -41.42 5.87 6.99
C PRO A 151 -41.77 6.29 8.43
N SER A 152 -43.03 6.63 8.71
CA SER A 152 -43.43 7.15 10.03
C SER A 152 -43.36 6.11 11.14
N ALA A 153 -43.65 4.84 10.83
CA ALA A 153 -43.49 3.74 11.79
C ALA A 153 -42.01 3.42 12.04
N LEU A 154 -41.14 3.65 11.04
CA LEU A 154 -39.70 3.43 11.13
C LEU A 154 -39.02 4.51 11.97
N GLU A 155 -39.43 5.75 11.82
CA GLU A 155 -38.95 6.91 12.59
C GLU A 155 -39.16 6.69 14.09
N ASP A 156 -40.37 6.28 14.50
CA ASP A 156 -40.70 5.97 15.90
C ASP A 156 -39.86 4.81 16.47
N GLU A 157 -39.65 3.73 15.70
CA GLU A 157 -38.80 2.60 16.11
C GLU A 157 -37.32 3.00 16.22
N MET A 158 -36.82 3.83 15.30
CA MET A 158 -35.44 4.31 15.29
C MET A 158 -35.16 5.27 16.44
N LEU A 159 -36.10 6.17 16.75
CA LEU A 159 -36.02 7.05 17.92
C LEU A 159 -36.05 6.23 19.22
N SER A 160 -36.92 5.21 19.30
CA SER A 160 -36.96 4.29 20.45
C SER A 160 -35.65 3.50 20.60
N LEU A 161 -35.07 3.02 19.51
CA LEU A 161 -33.81 2.28 19.50
C LEU A 161 -32.63 3.18 19.90
N GLN A 162 -32.58 4.41 19.38
CA GLN A 162 -31.56 5.40 19.73
C GLN A 162 -31.63 5.77 21.22
N ALA A 163 -32.84 6.00 21.75
CA ALA A 163 -33.07 6.28 23.16
C ALA A 163 -32.64 5.12 24.06
N ASP A 164 -33.03 3.88 23.74
CA ASP A 164 -32.71 2.68 24.53
C ASP A 164 -31.21 2.39 24.55
N ILE A 165 -30.52 2.60 23.42
CA ILE A 165 -29.07 2.42 23.36
C ILE A 165 -28.32 3.54 24.10
N GLN A 166 -28.75 4.80 23.99
CA GLN A 166 -28.17 5.88 24.79
C GLN A 166 -28.34 5.66 26.29
N LEU A 167 -29.49 5.12 26.72
CA LEU A 167 -29.76 4.80 28.13
C LEU A 167 -28.85 3.67 28.64
N LYS A 168 -28.69 2.60 27.85
CA LYS A 168 -27.77 1.49 28.16
C LYS A 168 -26.30 1.93 28.14
N ALA A 169 -25.93 2.84 27.24
CA ALA A 169 -24.57 3.33 27.12
C ALA A 169 -24.17 4.30 28.26
N ARG A 170 -25.13 5.05 28.84
CA ARG A 170 -24.94 5.82 30.08
C ARG A 170 -24.83 4.93 31.33
N ALA A 171 -25.46 3.75 31.34
CA ALA A 171 -25.38 2.80 32.46
C ALA A 171 -24.03 2.07 32.58
N HIS A 172 -23.26 1.97 31.50
CA HIS A 172 -21.95 1.28 31.46
C HIS A 172 -20.74 2.24 31.43
N ALA A 173 -20.90 3.46 31.97
CA ALA A 173 -19.96 4.58 31.84
C ALA A 173 -18.50 4.26 32.24
N GLY A 174 -17.58 4.45 31.28
CA GLY A 174 -16.14 4.62 31.52
C GLY A 174 -15.26 4.03 30.42
N GLN A 175 -15.37 2.73 30.15
CA GLN A 175 -14.44 2.01 29.28
C GLN A 175 -14.89 1.90 27.81
N PHE A 176 -16.20 1.89 27.56
CA PHE A 176 -16.73 1.79 26.20
C PHE A 176 -16.47 3.08 25.39
N TRP A 177 -16.62 4.24 26.03
CA TRP A 177 -16.57 5.55 25.38
C TRP A 177 -15.16 6.01 24.97
N ASN A 178 -14.11 5.59 25.67
CA ASN A 178 -12.73 5.93 25.30
C ASN A 178 -12.23 5.18 24.05
N LEU A 179 -12.94 4.12 23.61
CA LEU A 179 -12.59 3.36 22.41
C LEU A 179 -13.06 4.00 21.10
N PHE A 180 -14.02 4.93 21.16
CA PHE A 180 -14.65 5.54 19.98
C PHE A 180 -14.42 7.05 19.90
N ARG A 181 -13.87 7.66 20.96
CA ARG A 181 -13.51 9.07 20.99
C ARG A 181 -12.13 9.24 20.38
N VAL A 182 -12.10 9.22 19.07
CA VAL A 182 -10.86 9.15 18.33
C VAL A 182 -10.77 10.40 17.46
N GLU A 183 -10.04 11.39 17.98
CA GLU A 183 -9.72 12.63 17.27
C GLU A 183 -8.79 12.33 16.07
N ASN A 184 -8.95 13.12 15.00
CA ASN A 184 -8.21 13.01 13.75
C ASN A 184 -6.71 13.27 13.97
N ASP A 185 -5.93 12.23 14.24
CA ASP A 185 -4.47 12.30 14.29
C ASP A 185 -3.83 11.26 13.34
N PRO A 186 -2.92 11.66 12.42
CA PRO A 186 -2.12 10.77 11.58
C PRO A 186 -1.30 9.70 12.32
N GLU A 187 -1.14 9.74 13.65
CA GLU A 187 -0.54 8.65 14.44
C GLU A 187 -1.41 7.37 14.56
N HIS A 188 -2.57 7.33 13.92
CA HIS A 188 -3.64 6.37 14.17
C HIS A 188 -3.32 4.88 14.13
N GLN A 189 -2.65 4.38 13.08
CA GLN A 189 -2.37 2.93 12.98
C GLN A 189 -1.28 2.49 13.96
N CYS A 190 -0.32 3.39 14.21
CA CYS A 190 0.74 3.23 15.19
C CYS A 190 0.14 3.19 16.59
N ALA A 191 -0.70 4.18 16.92
CA ALA A 191 -1.42 4.27 18.18
C ALA A 191 -2.33 3.05 18.40
N LEU A 192 -3.00 2.55 17.36
CA LEU A 192 -3.88 1.39 17.47
C LEU A 192 -3.10 0.10 17.77
N CYS A 193 -1.96 -0.14 17.10
CA CYS A 193 -1.12 -1.30 17.40
C CYS A 193 -0.55 -1.23 18.82
N VAL A 194 -0.15 -0.04 19.28
CA VAL A 194 0.29 0.21 20.66
C VAL A 194 -0.85 -0.11 21.64
N GLN A 195 -2.05 0.45 21.43
CA GLN A 195 -3.23 0.20 22.28
C GLN A 195 -3.61 -1.29 22.35
N PHE A 196 -3.54 -2.00 21.22
CA PHE A 196 -3.78 -3.45 21.20
C PHE A 196 -2.67 -4.23 21.92
N ALA A 197 -1.41 -3.84 21.75
CA ALA A 197 -0.29 -4.46 22.44
C ALA A 197 -0.37 -4.24 23.96
N GLU A 198 -0.76 -3.05 24.41
CA GLU A 198 -0.98 -2.74 25.84
C GLU A 198 -2.12 -3.57 26.43
N LYS A 199 -3.21 -3.76 25.67
CA LYS A 199 -4.41 -4.46 26.15
C LYS A 199 -4.30 -5.98 26.09
N TYR A 200 -3.72 -6.53 25.02
CA TYR A 200 -3.70 -7.97 24.74
C TYR A 200 -2.31 -8.61 24.90
N GLY A 201 -1.28 -7.78 25.08
CA GLY A 201 0.12 -8.19 25.18
C GLY A 201 0.88 -8.10 23.86
N LYS A 202 2.19 -8.37 23.91
CA LYS A 202 3.14 -8.28 22.79
C LYS A 202 2.80 -9.15 21.57
N ILE A 203 1.97 -10.18 21.76
CA ILE A 203 1.44 -11.03 20.69
C ILE A 203 -0.08 -11.03 20.82
N PHE A 204 -0.75 -10.49 19.80
CA PHE A 204 -2.22 -10.43 19.75
C PHE A 204 -2.71 -10.80 18.36
N SER A 205 -4.01 -11.07 18.21
CA SER A 205 -4.61 -11.38 16.91
C SER A 205 -5.76 -10.45 16.55
N LEU A 206 -5.82 -10.06 15.28
CA LEU A 206 -6.92 -9.31 14.70
C LEU A 206 -7.51 -10.10 13.53
N ARG A 207 -8.80 -9.92 13.28
CA ARG A 207 -9.48 -10.51 12.13
C ARG A 207 -9.55 -9.49 10.99
N LEU A 208 -8.65 -9.62 10.02
CA LEU A 208 -8.52 -8.74 8.86
C LEU A 208 -8.36 -9.58 7.58
N PHE A 209 -8.71 -9.02 6.42
CA PHE A 209 -8.61 -9.69 5.11
C PHE A 209 -9.37 -11.03 4.99
N GLY A 210 -10.51 -11.18 5.68
CA GLY A 210 -11.26 -12.44 5.68
C GLY A 210 -10.61 -13.58 6.48
N GLY A 211 -9.51 -13.32 7.20
CA GLY A 211 -8.82 -14.30 8.03
C GLY A 211 -8.34 -13.71 9.35
N ARG A 212 -7.61 -14.51 10.14
CA ARG A 212 -7.02 -14.09 11.41
C ARG A 212 -5.53 -13.87 11.23
N ILE A 213 -5.03 -12.72 11.68
CA ILE A 213 -3.63 -12.33 11.60
C ILE A 213 -3.09 -12.14 12.99
N VAL A 214 -1.92 -12.72 13.27
CA VAL A 214 -1.18 -12.53 14.50
C VAL A 214 -0.23 -11.34 14.31
N PHE A 215 -0.33 -10.36 15.20
CA PHE A 215 0.60 -9.25 15.28
C PHE A 215 1.66 -9.57 16.33
N VAL A 216 2.92 -9.36 15.97
CA VAL A 216 4.06 -9.49 16.87
C VAL A 216 4.64 -8.09 17.07
N TYR A 217 4.50 -7.58 18.29
CA TYR A 217 4.79 -6.20 18.68
C TYR A 217 5.84 -6.19 19.80
N ASP A 218 7.08 -6.53 19.46
CA ASP A 218 8.25 -6.57 20.35
C ASP A 218 9.51 -6.91 19.54
N TYR A 219 10.63 -6.25 19.81
CA TYR A 219 11.86 -6.46 19.06
C TYR A 219 12.38 -7.91 19.10
N GLU A 220 12.47 -8.52 20.29
CA GLU A 220 13.05 -9.85 20.43
C GLU A 220 12.15 -10.92 19.79
N LEU A 221 10.83 -10.78 19.94
CA LEU A 221 9.88 -11.68 19.28
C LEU A 221 9.89 -11.52 17.76
N VAL A 222 10.00 -10.29 17.23
CA VAL A 222 10.17 -10.05 15.80
C VAL A 222 11.46 -10.69 15.28
N ARG A 223 12.56 -10.57 16.04
CA ARG A 223 13.85 -11.20 15.73
C ARG A 223 13.76 -12.72 15.77
N GLU A 224 13.05 -13.30 16.73
CA GLU A 224 12.78 -14.73 16.80
C GLU A 224 12.02 -15.21 15.56
N VAL A 225 10.92 -14.54 15.20
CA VAL A 225 10.09 -14.88 14.03
C VAL A 225 10.87 -14.78 12.72
N LEU A 226 11.60 -13.68 12.51
CA LEU A 226 12.25 -13.41 11.23
C LEU A 226 13.58 -14.16 11.05
N ILE A 227 14.37 -14.29 12.12
CA ILE A 227 15.75 -14.79 12.05
C ILE A 227 15.84 -16.20 12.63
N GLN A 228 15.50 -16.39 13.90
CA GLN A 228 15.76 -17.65 14.61
C GLN A 228 14.86 -18.79 14.11
N LYS A 229 13.57 -18.50 13.93
CA LYS A 229 12.55 -19.40 13.37
C LYS A 229 12.17 -19.02 11.95
N GLY A 230 13.04 -18.30 11.23
CA GLY A 230 12.72 -17.75 9.91
C GLY A 230 12.26 -18.76 8.85
N GLU A 231 12.63 -20.05 8.99
CA GLU A 231 12.14 -21.14 8.14
C GLU A 231 10.69 -21.50 8.41
N ASP A 232 10.22 -21.37 9.65
CA ASP A 232 8.84 -21.68 10.02
C ASP A 232 7.86 -20.62 9.49
N TYR A 233 8.34 -19.38 9.29
CA TYR A 233 7.57 -18.21 8.87
C TYR A 233 7.97 -17.69 7.47
N GLU A 234 8.53 -18.56 6.61
CA GLU A 234 9.03 -18.13 5.29
C GLU A 234 7.94 -17.94 4.24
N ASP A 235 6.72 -18.45 4.45
CA ASP A 235 5.65 -18.38 3.45
C ASP A 235 4.93 -17.01 3.47
N ARG A 236 4.19 -16.74 2.40
CA ARG A 236 3.28 -15.61 2.21
C ARG A 236 1.84 -16.12 2.15
N PRO A 237 0.88 -15.44 2.78
CA PRO A 237 -0.50 -15.89 2.73
C PRO A 237 -1.15 -15.67 1.37
N THR A 238 -2.10 -16.54 1.05
CA THR A 238 -2.99 -16.38 -0.10
C THR A 238 -4.10 -15.38 0.25
N ILE A 239 -3.83 -14.11 0.01
CA ILE A 239 -4.82 -13.03 0.16
C ILE A 239 -5.74 -13.04 -1.08
N PRO A 240 -7.08 -13.04 -0.94
CA PRO A 240 -7.98 -13.25 -2.08
C PRO A 240 -7.82 -12.28 -3.26
N LEU A 241 -7.60 -10.99 -3.00
CA LEU A 241 -7.36 -9.98 -4.03
C LEU A 241 -6.08 -10.29 -4.81
N PHE A 242 -4.95 -10.44 -4.12
CA PHE A 242 -3.67 -10.79 -4.74
C PHE A 242 -3.71 -12.15 -5.42
N SER A 243 -4.42 -13.13 -4.86
CA SER A 243 -4.59 -14.44 -5.47
C SER A 243 -5.41 -14.37 -6.77
N ALA A 244 -6.37 -13.45 -6.87
CA ALA A 244 -7.16 -13.25 -8.07
C ALA A 244 -6.37 -12.54 -9.18
N LEU A 245 -5.39 -11.70 -8.81
CA LEU A 245 -4.55 -10.93 -9.72
C LEU A 245 -3.28 -11.68 -10.15
N LEU A 246 -2.56 -12.26 -9.18
CA LEU A 246 -1.20 -12.76 -9.33
C LEU A 246 -1.11 -14.29 -9.28
N GLY A 247 -2.07 -14.96 -8.64
CA GLY A 247 -1.98 -16.39 -8.35
C GLY A 247 -0.79 -16.73 -7.43
N ASN A 248 -0.01 -17.76 -7.77
CA ASN A 248 1.23 -18.12 -7.08
C ASN A 248 2.48 -17.75 -7.92
N ASN A 249 2.43 -16.61 -8.60
CA ASN A 249 3.51 -16.10 -9.45
C ASN A 249 4.25 -14.91 -8.79
N GLY A 250 5.33 -14.48 -9.42
CA GLY A 250 6.16 -13.36 -8.99
C GLY A 250 7.17 -13.72 -7.90
N LEU A 251 7.79 -12.69 -7.32
CA LEU A 251 8.81 -12.76 -6.28
C LEU A 251 8.27 -12.38 -4.90
N LEU A 252 7.19 -11.59 -4.85
CA LEU A 252 6.68 -11.00 -3.62
C LEU A 252 5.76 -11.95 -2.83
N PHE A 253 4.72 -12.48 -3.48
CA PHE A 253 3.65 -13.28 -2.84
C PHE A 253 3.67 -14.78 -3.19
N SER A 254 4.55 -15.23 -4.09
CA SER A 254 4.70 -16.66 -4.40
C SER A 254 5.34 -17.46 -3.27
N ASN A 255 5.12 -18.78 -3.26
CA ASN A 255 5.60 -19.71 -2.23
C ASN A 255 6.25 -20.97 -2.78
N GLY A 256 6.88 -21.73 -1.88
CA GLY A 256 7.37 -23.07 -2.15
C GLY A 256 8.55 -23.13 -3.11
N HIS A 257 8.63 -24.20 -3.90
CA HIS A 257 9.71 -24.45 -4.84
C HIS A 257 9.83 -23.34 -5.92
N PRO A 258 8.75 -22.90 -6.60
CA PRO A 258 8.83 -21.82 -7.59
C PRO A 258 9.45 -20.56 -7.01
N TRP A 259 8.97 -20.07 -5.86
CA TRP A 259 9.53 -18.88 -5.22
C TRP A 259 11.03 -19.01 -4.92
N LYS A 260 11.47 -20.18 -4.40
CA LYS A 260 12.89 -20.41 -4.09
C LYS A 260 13.76 -20.35 -5.34
N GLN A 261 13.30 -20.89 -6.47
CA GLN A 261 14.02 -20.80 -7.75
C GLN A 261 14.06 -19.36 -8.25
N GLN A 262 12.90 -18.69 -8.31
CA GLN A 262 12.77 -17.33 -8.82
C GLN A 262 13.58 -16.32 -8.00
N ARG A 263 13.54 -16.41 -6.66
CA ARG A 263 14.34 -15.55 -5.79
C ARG A 263 15.84 -15.76 -5.99
N ARG A 264 16.31 -17.02 -6.11
CA ARG A 264 17.73 -17.30 -6.35
C ARG A 264 18.17 -16.77 -7.71
N PHE A 265 17.34 -16.97 -8.74
CA PHE A 265 17.56 -16.44 -10.07
C PHE A 265 17.68 -14.92 -10.03
N ALA A 266 16.70 -14.21 -9.47
CA ALA A 266 16.70 -12.76 -9.41
C ALA A 266 17.90 -12.19 -8.65
N ILE A 267 18.28 -12.77 -7.50
CA ILE A 267 19.48 -12.34 -6.78
C ILE A 267 20.75 -12.52 -7.63
N ARG A 268 20.88 -13.66 -8.32
CA ARG A 268 22.03 -13.95 -9.19
C ARG A 268 22.10 -12.96 -10.35
N THR A 269 20.97 -12.74 -11.03
CA THR A 269 20.85 -11.87 -12.20
C THR A 269 21.10 -10.40 -11.85
N LEU A 270 20.49 -9.88 -10.79
CA LEU A 270 20.71 -8.49 -10.37
C LEU A 270 22.17 -8.25 -9.93
N ARG A 271 22.79 -9.22 -9.25
CA ARG A 271 24.25 -9.15 -8.96
C ARG A 271 25.11 -9.22 -10.21
N HIS A 272 24.66 -9.93 -11.25
CA HIS A 272 25.36 -9.95 -12.54
C HIS A 272 25.37 -8.55 -13.16
N PHE A 273 24.23 -7.86 -13.18
CA PHE A 273 24.08 -6.47 -13.64
C PHE A 273 24.60 -5.39 -12.68
N GLY A 274 25.35 -5.77 -11.65
CA GLY A 274 26.07 -4.83 -10.81
C GLY A 274 25.40 -4.41 -9.51
N VAL A 275 24.24 -4.96 -9.15
CA VAL A 275 23.64 -4.69 -7.82
C VAL A 275 24.59 -5.17 -6.72
N GLY A 276 24.97 -4.24 -5.84
CA GLY A 276 25.96 -4.47 -4.78
C GLY A 276 27.42 -4.47 -5.27
N LYS A 277 27.69 -4.00 -6.50
CA LYS A 277 29.02 -3.82 -7.08
C LYS A 277 29.18 -2.39 -7.61
N MET A 278 30.43 -1.99 -7.82
CA MET A 278 30.76 -0.67 -8.39
C MET A 278 30.32 -0.49 -9.85
N SER A 279 29.99 -1.57 -10.57
CA SER A 279 29.64 -1.48 -11.99
C SER A 279 28.29 -0.81 -12.26
N LEU A 280 27.39 -0.76 -11.29
CA LEU A 280 26.08 -0.09 -11.42
C LEU A 280 26.13 1.39 -11.00
N GLU A 281 27.13 1.78 -10.21
CA GLU A 281 27.28 3.14 -9.70
C GLU A 281 27.23 4.22 -10.80
N PRO A 282 27.90 4.07 -11.96
CA PRO A 282 27.85 5.07 -13.03
C PRO A 282 26.43 5.36 -13.52
N SER A 283 25.56 4.34 -13.59
CA SER A 283 24.16 4.50 -13.98
C SER A 283 23.38 5.31 -12.94
N ILE A 284 23.61 5.07 -11.64
CA ILE A 284 22.97 5.83 -10.56
C ILE A 284 23.48 7.27 -10.51
N GLN A 285 24.78 7.48 -10.73
CA GLN A 285 25.38 8.82 -10.82
C GLN A 285 24.83 9.61 -12.01
N GLN A 286 24.73 8.96 -13.18
CA GLN A 286 24.13 9.56 -14.37
C GLN A 286 22.68 9.97 -14.11
N GLU A 287 21.89 9.11 -13.48
CA GLU A 287 20.51 9.41 -13.09
C GLU A 287 20.42 10.54 -12.07
N SER A 288 21.31 10.56 -11.08
CA SER A 288 21.40 11.61 -10.06
C SER A 288 21.72 12.97 -10.70
N HIS A 289 22.54 12.98 -11.74
CA HIS A 289 22.82 14.17 -12.53
C HIS A 289 21.58 14.67 -13.27
N TYR A 290 20.86 13.79 -13.98
CA TYR A 290 19.62 14.17 -14.68
C TYR A 290 18.54 14.70 -13.72
N LEU A 291 18.37 14.06 -12.55
CA LEU A 291 17.46 14.55 -11.51
C LEU A 291 17.85 15.95 -11.03
N SER A 292 19.15 16.20 -10.83
CA SER A 292 19.66 17.51 -10.41
C SER A 292 19.46 18.59 -11.49
N GLU A 293 19.63 18.25 -12.77
CA GLU A 293 19.32 19.16 -13.88
C GLU A 293 17.81 19.48 -13.90
N ALA A 294 16.95 18.49 -13.71
CA ALA A 294 15.51 18.71 -13.62
C ALA A 294 15.13 19.66 -12.45
N PHE A 295 15.80 19.54 -11.30
CA PHE A 295 15.60 20.47 -10.16
C PHE A 295 16.06 21.89 -10.49
N THR A 296 17.17 22.03 -11.23
CA THR A 296 17.71 23.34 -11.66
C THR A 296 16.71 24.12 -12.51
N LEU A 297 15.90 23.44 -13.33
CA LEU A 297 14.87 24.07 -14.17
C LEU A 297 13.81 24.84 -13.37
N HIS A 298 13.58 24.46 -12.10
CA HIS A 298 12.65 25.17 -11.22
C HIS A 298 13.22 26.48 -10.66
N LYS A 299 14.53 26.73 -10.79
CA LYS A 299 15.19 28.02 -10.45
C LYS A 299 14.87 28.51 -9.02
N GLY A 300 14.87 27.60 -8.05
CA GLY A 300 14.55 27.91 -6.65
C GLY A 300 13.08 28.22 -6.36
N LYS A 301 12.18 28.11 -7.34
CA LYS A 301 10.74 28.28 -7.13
C LYS A 301 10.11 27.02 -6.50
N PRO A 302 8.98 27.16 -5.78
CA PRO A 302 8.24 26.01 -5.24
C PRO A 302 7.81 25.00 -6.30
N PHE A 303 8.04 23.71 -6.07
CA PHE A 303 7.52 22.61 -6.88
C PHE A 303 7.33 21.33 -6.05
N ASN A 304 6.55 20.37 -6.56
CA ASN A 304 6.45 19.03 -5.98
C ASN A 304 7.50 18.11 -6.61
N ALA A 305 8.40 17.57 -5.79
CA ALA A 305 9.53 16.75 -6.25
C ALA A 305 9.17 15.28 -6.48
N GLN A 306 8.01 14.81 -6.02
CA GLN A 306 7.66 13.39 -6.00
C GLN A 306 7.77 12.73 -7.38
N SER A 307 7.21 13.33 -8.43
CA SER A 307 7.24 12.76 -9.78
C SER A 307 8.65 12.69 -10.36
N LEU A 308 9.47 13.72 -10.13
CA LEU A 308 10.85 13.76 -10.62
C LEU A 308 11.71 12.70 -9.93
N ILE A 309 11.58 12.56 -8.61
CA ILE A 309 12.27 11.50 -7.85
C ILE A 309 11.78 10.13 -8.32
N ASN A 310 10.48 9.97 -8.54
CA ASN A 310 9.89 8.71 -8.99
C ASN A 310 10.42 8.28 -10.36
N ASN A 311 10.49 9.20 -11.33
CA ASN A 311 11.12 8.96 -12.63
C ASN A 311 12.59 8.56 -12.46
N ALA A 312 13.33 9.28 -11.60
CA ALA A 312 14.75 9.02 -11.39
C ALA A 312 15.01 7.62 -10.85
N VAL A 313 14.35 7.28 -9.75
CA VAL A 313 14.47 5.97 -9.12
C VAL A 313 13.98 4.87 -10.07
N SER A 314 12.83 5.07 -10.73
CA SER A 314 12.30 4.09 -11.67
C SER A 314 13.27 3.79 -12.81
N ASN A 315 14.00 4.78 -13.30
CA ASN A 315 14.94 4.58 -14.39
C ASN A 315 16.07 3.61 -14.03
N ILE A 316 16.50 3.55 -12.77
CA ILE A 316 17.52 2.59 -12.35
C ILE A 316 17.02 1.15 -12.50
N ILE A 317 15.81 0.87 -12.02
CA ILE A 317 15.24 -0.47 -12.14
C ILE A 317 14.80 -0.78 -13.58
N CYS A 318 14.34 0.21 -14.35
CA CYS A 318 14.07 0.06 -15.77
C CYS A 318 15.32 -0.37 -16.55
N CYS A 319 16.47 0.25 -16.31
CA CYS A 319 17.72 -0.18 -16.95
C CYS A 319 18.08 -1.63 -16.60
N LEU A 320 17.83 -2.05 -15.35
CA LEU A 320 18.13 -3.42 -14.90
C LEU A 320 17.16 -4.47 -15.46
N VAL A 321 15.90 -4.08 -15.70
CA VAL A 321 14.81 -5.01 -16.01
C VAL A 321 14.42 -5.00 -17.49
N PHE A 322 14.36 -3.81 -18.10
CA PHE A 322 13.99 -3.59 -19.51
C PHE A 322 15.19 -3.24 -20.39
N GLY A 323 16.39 -3.08 -19.84
CA GLY A 323 17.59 -2.66 -20.58
C GLY A 323 17.63 -1.17 -20.95
N ASP A 324 16.53 -0.46 -20.77
CA ASP A 324 16.35 0.92 -21.24
C ASP A 324 16.04 1.91 -20.12
N ARG A 325 16.51 3.15 -20.33
CA ARG A 325 16.16 4.35 -19.57
C ARG A 325 15.07 5.13 -20.31
N PHE A 326 14.14 5.73 -19.57
CA PHE A 326 13.09 6.57 -20.13
C PHE A 326 13.34 8.05 -19.88
N GLU A 327 12.96 8.88 -20.85
CA GLU A 327 12.99 10.33 -20.72
C GLU A 327 11.93 10.80 -19.72
N TYR A 328 12.20 11.90 -19.03
CA TYR A 328 11.31 12.37 -17.94
C TYR A 328 9.98 12.88 -18.45
N ASP A 329 9.86 13.24 -19.74
CA ASP A 329 8.64 13.67 -20.41
C ASP A 329 7.98 12.56 -21.24
N ASP A 330 8.48 11.32 -21.18
CA ASP A 330 7.83 10.16 -21.78
C ASP A 330 6.46 9.94 -21.13
N LYS A 331 5.41 10.25 -21.90
CA LYS A 331 4.02 10.18 -21.43
C LYS A 331 3.59 8.76 -21.10
N GLN A 332 4.10 7.75 -21.80
CA GLN A 332 3.74 6.36 -21.52
C GLN A 332 4.37 5.92 -20.21
N HIS A 333 5.66 6.22 -20.00
CA HIS A 333 6.34 5.90 -18.76
C HIS A 333 5.71 6.62 -17.56
N GLN A 334 5.43 7.93 -17.69
CA GLN A 334 4.71 8.68 -16.65
C GLN A 334 3.33 8.10 -16.35
N TYR A 335 2.57 7.69 -17.37
CA TYR A 335 1.27 7.05 -17.18
C TYR A 335 1.38 5.75 -16.39
N ILE A 336 2.39 4.92 -16.70
CA ILE A 336 2.64 3.65 -15.99
C ILE A 336 3.02 3.89 -14.53
N LEU A 337 3.87 4.88 -14.24
CA LEU A 337 4.22 5.26 -12.88
C LEU A 337 3.02 5.79 -12.09
N GLN A 338 2.18 6.61 -12.71
CA GLN A 338 0.95 7.11 -12.08
C GLN A 338 -0.05 5.99 -11.81
N THR A 339 -0.26 5.10 -12.79
CA THR A 339 -1.09 3.89 -12.69
C THR A 339 -0.62 3.01 -11.53
N PHE A 340 0.70 2.81 -11.39
CA PHE A 340 1.26 2.04 -10.27
C PHE A 340 1.04 2.72 -8.92
N ASN A 341 1.28 4.03 -8.81
CA ASN A 341 1.03 4.78 -7.57
C ASN A 341 -0.46 4.76 -7.16
N GLU A 342 -1.38 4.84 -8.14
CA GLU A 342 -2.82 4.69 -7.91
C GLU A 342 -3.16 3.29 -7.41
N LEU A 343 -2.59 2.25 -8.02
CA LEU A 343 -2.78 0.86 -7.62
C LEU A 343 -2.36 0.63 -6.16
N VAL A 344 -1.15 1.05 -5.79
CA VAL A 344 -0.60 0.93 -4.42
C VAL A 344 -1.49 1.63 -3.38
N TYR A 345 -2.08 2.76 -3.75
CA TYR A 345 -3.01 3.47 -2.88
C TYR A 345 -4.33 2.72 -2.72
N LEU A 346 -4.91 2.22 -3.81
CA LEU A 346 -6.19 1.49 -3.80
C LEU A 346 -6.10 0.13 -3.09
N GLU A 347 -4.97 -0.56 -3.21
CA GLU A 347 -4.70 -1.83 -2.51
C GLU A 347 -4.68 -1.67 -0.98
N GLY A 348 -4.26 -0.50 -0.48
CA GLY A 348 -4.33 -0.13 0.94
C GLY A 348 -5.71 0.38 1.38
N GLY A 349 -6.67 0.50 0.46
CA GLY A 349 -7.99 1.09 0.71
C GLY A 349 -9.04 0.10 1.23
N ILE A 350 -10.14 0.64 1.77
CA ILE A 350 -11.24 -0.16 2.34
C ILE A 350 -11.87 -1.15 1.34
N TRP A 351 -11.91 -0.78 0.05
CA TRP A 351 -12.46 -1.63 -1.00
C TRP A 351 -11.65 -2.90 -1.23
N ALA A 352 -10.32 -2.83 -1.15
CA ALA A 352 -9.46 -4.00 -1.19
C ALA A 352 -9.69 -4.90 0.03
N HIS A 353 -9.87 -4.32 1.23
CA HIS A 353 -10.22 -5.09 2.43
C HIS A 353 -11.57 -5.78 2.32
N LEU A 354 -12.60 -5.11 1.78
CA LEU A 354 -13.91 -5.71 1.53
C LEU A 354 -13.81 -6.87 0.53
N TYR A 355 -13.04 -6.71 -0.55
CA TYR A 355 -12.77 -7.79 -1.51
C TYR A 355 -12.15 -9.00 -0.82
N ASN A 356 -11.12 -8.79 0.01
CA ASN A 356 -10.45 -9.85 0.74
C ASN A 356 -11.36 -10.57 1.74
N THR A 357 -12.37 -9.88 2.25
CA THR A 357 -13.30 -10.40 3.23
C THR A 357 -14.44 -11.21 2.60
N LEU A 358 -14.99 -10.73 1.48
CA LEU A 358 -16.11 -11.34 0.77
C LEU A 358 -15.81 -11.50 -0.74
N PRO A 359 -14.76 -12.25 -1.12
CA PRO A 359 -14.27 -12.27 -2.51
C PRO A 359 -15.32 -12.79 -3.50
N GLY A 360 -16.13 -13.78 -3.12
CA GLY A 360 -17.17 -14.33 -3.99
C GLY A 360 -18.27 -13.33 -4.34
N LEU A 361 -18.62 -12.44 -3.39
CA LEU A 361 -19.60 -11.37 -3.61
C LEU A 361 -18.96 -10.20 -4.36
N MET A 362 -17.83 -9.70 -3.87
CA MET A 362 -17.15 -8.53 -4.43
C MET A 362 -16.67 -8.76 -5.86
N LYS A 363 -16.31 -9.98 -6.25
CA LYS A 363 -15.98 -10.32 -7.64
C LYS A 363 -17.15 -10.07 -8.61
N ARG A 364 -18.40 -10.15 -8.14
CA ARG A 364 -19.61 -9.98 -8.97
C ARG A 364 -20.19 -8.57 -8.91
N LEU A 365 -19.84 -7.81 -7.88
CA LEU A 365 -20.34 -6.45 -7.70
C LEU A 365 -19.53 -5.45 -8.54
N PRO A 366 -20.17 -4.48 -9.21
CA PRO A 366 -19.48 -3.30 -9.70
C PRO A 366 -19.01 -2.45 -8.51
N GLY A 367 -17.91 -1.73 -8.67
CA GLY A 367 -17.41 -0.84 -7.62
C GLY A 367 -15.96 -0.40 -7.82
N PRO A 368 -15.45 0.48 -6.94
CA PRO A 368 -14.09 1.01 -7.05
C PRO A 368 -13.00 -0.05 -7.00
N HIS A 369 -13.25 -1.23 -6.40
CA HIS A 369 -12.30 -2.34 -6.41
C HIS A 369 -12.05 -2.89 -7.82
N GLN A 370 -12.97 -2.72 -8.78
CA GLN A 370 -12.75 -3.13 -10.18
C GLN A 370 -11.65 -2.30 -10.84
N ARG A 371 -11.45 -1.05 -10.41
CA ARG A 371 -10.34 -0.20 -10.87
C ARG A 371 -8.99 -0.84 -10.59
N ILE A 372 -8.84 -1.55 -9.47
CA ILE A 372 -7.61 -2.30 -9.13
C ILE A 372 -7.30 -3.32 -10.24
N PHE A 373 -8.29 -4.11 -10.67
CA PHE A 373 -8.11 -5.10 -11.74
C PHE A 373 -7.75 -4.45 -13.08
N THR A 374 -8.39 -3.34 -13.44
CA THR A 374 -8.07 -2.60 -14.67
C THR A 374 -6.65 -2.04 -14.63
N LEU A 375 -6.25 -1.38 -13.54
CA LEU A 375 -4.89 -0.84 -13.37
C LEU A 375 -3.83 -1.94 -13.42
N THR A 376 -4.09 -3.08 -12.78
CA THR A 376 -3.18 -4.23 -12.86
C THR A 376 -3.07 -4.75 -14.28
N GLN A 377 -4.17 -4.82 -15.03
CA GLN A 377 -4.13 -5.25 -16.42
C GLN A 377 -3.33 -4.29 -17.30
N ASP A 378 -3.51 -2.97 -17.16
CA ASP A 378 -2.75 -1.96 -17.89
C ASP A 378 -1.23 -2.12 -17.67
N LEU A 379 -0.81 -2.39 -16.42
CA LEU A 379 0.58 -2.64 -16.07
C LEU A 379 1.11 -3.95 -16.68
N LEU A 380 0.32 -5.02 -16.63
CA LEU A 380 0.68 -6.30 -17.23
C LEU A 380 0.79 -6.20 -18.76
N ASP A 381 -0.12 -5.48 -19.41
CA ASP A 381 -0.09 -5.27 -20.86
C ASP A 381 1.15 -4.50 -21.30
N TYR A 382 1.55 -3.48 -20.51
CA TYR A 382 2.81 -2.76 -20.72
C TYR A 382 4.03 -3.67 -20.61
N ILE A 383 4.10 -4.49 -19.56
CA ILE A 383 5.22 -5.43 -19.37
C ILE A 383 5.24 -6.51 -20.44
N GLN A 384 4.08 -7.04 -20.83
CA GLN A 384 3.97 -8.02 -21.91
C GLN A 384 4.46 -7.45 -23.24
N THR A 385 4.16 -6.17 -23.51
CA THR A 385 4.69 -5.46 -24.68
C THR A 385 6.22 -5.42 -24.63
N LYS A 386 6.80 -5.07 -23.48
CA LYS A 386 8.27 -5.10 -23.29
C LYS A 386 8.86 -6.49 -23.45
N ILE A 387 8.27 -7.53 -22.88
CA ILE A 387 8.72 -8.92 -23.06
C ILE A 387 8.68 -9.31 -24.54
N LYS A 388 7.64 -8.89 -25.27
CA LYS A 388 7.54 -9.16 -26.71
C LYS A 388 8.67 -8.48 -27.50
N GLU A 389 8.95 -7.22 -27.24
CA GLU A 389 10.07 -6.48 -27.85
C GLU A 389 11.42 -7.19 -27.59
N HIS A 390 11.62 -7.70 -26.38
CA HIS A 390 12.83 -8.45 -26.02
C HIS A 390 12.93 -9.75 -26.80
N ARG A 391 11.83 -10.50 -26.93
CA ARG A 391 11.80 -11.76 -27.71
C ARG A 391 12.11 -11.56 -29.19
N GLU A 392 11.65 -10.46 -29.79
CA GLU A 392 11.91 -10.14 -31.20
C GLU A 392 13.38 -9.79 -31.46
N SER A 393 14.06 -9.23 -30.45
CA SER A 393 15.45 -8.79 -30.51
C SER A 393 16.42 -9.67 -29.70
N PHE A 394 15.97 -10.88 -29.32
CA PHE A 394 16.65 -11.73 -28.36
C PHE A 394 17.94 -12.33 -28.93
N ASP A 395 19.05 -12.10 -28.23
CA ASP A 395 20.34 -12.74 -28.49
C ASP A 395 20.81 -13.53 -27.24
N PRO A 396 20.74 -14.88 -27.27
CA PRO A 396 21.17 -15.72 -26.15
C PRO A 396 22.64 -15.54 -25.77
N SER A 397 23.48 -15.05 -26.69
CA SER A 397 24.92 -14.87 -26.45
C SER A 397 25.25 -13.60 -25.68
N SER A 398 24.32 -12.64 -25.64
CA SER A 398 24.54 -11.32 -25.03
C SER A 398 23.24 -10.80 -24.39
N PRO A 399 22.79 -11.41 -23.27
CA PRO A 399 21.58 -10.96 -22.58
C PRO A 399 21.76 -9.53 -22.06
N ARG A 400 20.80 -8.65 -22.35
CA ARG A 400 20.89 -7.21 -22.05
C ARG A 400 20.49 -6.86 -20.62
N ASP A 401 19.53 -7.57 -20.07
CA ASP A 401 18.83 -7.22 -18.82
C ASP A 401 18.21 -8.47 -18.15
N TYR A 402 17.40 -8.24 -17.12
CA TYR A 402 16.67 -9.29 -16.41
C TYR A 402 15.77 -10.12 -17.32
N ILE A 403 15.04 -9.49 -18.25
CA ILE A 403 14.10 -10.18 -19.15
C ILE A 403 14.87 -11.14 -20.05
N ASP A 404 15.93 -10.67 -20.72
CA ASP A 404 16.76 -11.53 -21.57
C ASP A 404 17.40 -12.67 -20.77
N CYS A 405 17.92 -12.38 -19.56
CA CYS A 405 18.47 -13.43 -18.70
C CYS A 405 17.42 -14.48 -18.35
N PHE A 406 16.17 -14.08 -18.13
CA PHE A 406 15.08 -15.00 -17.82
C PHE A 406 14.71 -15.83 -19.05
N LEU A 407 14.64 -15.21 -20.23
CA LEU A 407 14.37 -15.91 -21.48
C LEU A 407 15.47 -16.95 -21.77
N THR A 408 16.74 -16.64 -21.48
CA THR A 408 17.85 -17.60 -21.58
C THR A 408 17.70 -18.78 -20.62
N GLU A 409 17.35 -18.52 -19.35
CA GLU A 409 17.18 -19.59 -18.35
C GLU A 409 15.94 -20.45 -18.63
N MET A 410 14.85 -19.84 -19.11
CA MET A 410 13.65 -20.53 -19.54
C MET A 410 13.91 -21.45 -20.74
N GLY A 411 14.78 -21.03 -21.67
CA GLY A 411 15.06 -21.76 -22.89
C GLY A 411 13.82 -21.96 -23.77
N GLU A 412 13.80 -23.03 -24.57
CA GLU A 412 12.68 -23.32 -25.48
C GLU A 412 11.47 -23.98 -24.79
N ASN A 413 11.68 -24.65 -23.65
CA ASN A 413 10.64 -25.38 -22.94
C ASN A 413 10.37 -24.74 -21.58
N GLU A 414 9.15 -24.26 -21.38
CA GLU A 414 8.72 -23.70 -20.08
C GLU A 414 8.81 -24.74 -18.96
N ASP A 415 9.44 -24.39 -17.84
CA ASP A 415 9.44 -25.16 -16.60
C ASP A 415 8.51 -24.51 -15.57
N LYS A 416 7.22 -24.85 -15.67
CA LYS A 416 6.17 -24.34 -14.78
C LYS A 416 6.34 -24.77 -13.33
N GLU A 417 7.03 -25.89 -13.06
CA GLU A 417 7.30 -26.38 -11.70
C GLU A 417 8.36 -25.52 -10.99
N SER A 418 9.32 -24.98 -11.75
CA SER A 418 10.31 -24.00 -11.26
C SER A 418 9.86 -22.54 -11.43
N GLY A 419 8.73 -22.31 -12.11
CA GLY A 419 8.20 -20.97 -12.42
C GLY A 419 8.94 -20.26 -13.56
N PHE A 420 9.67 -20.97 -14.42
CA PHE A 420 10.27 -20.39 -15.62
C PHE A 420 9.28 -20.51 -16.79
N ASP A 421 8.31 -19.61 -16.80
CA ASP A 421 7.31 -19.44 -17.85
C ASP A 421 7.02 -17.95 -18.10
N LEU A 422 6.44 -17.61 -19.25
CA LEU A 422 6.22 -16.22 -19.65
C LEU A 422 5.27 -15.46 -18.71
N ASN A 423 4.29 -16.15 -18.12
CA ASN A 423 3.35 -15.53 -17.20
C ASN A 423 4.05 -15.16 -15.89
N ASN A 424 4.86 -16.07 -15.35
CA ASN A 424 5.65 -15.77 -14.16
C ASN A 424 6.75 -14.73 -14.41
N LEU A 425 7.37 -14.69 -15.60
CA LEU A 425 8.27 -13.61 -16.01
C LEU A 425 7.57 -12.24 -15.90
N CYS A 426 6.35 -12.11 -16.44
CA CYS A 426 5.58 -10.87 -16.36
C CYS A 426 5.39 -10.40 -14.92
N PHE A 427 4.99 -11.29 -14.01
CA PHE A 427 4.82 -10.96 -12.60
C PHE A 427 6.13 -10.68 -11.87
N CYS A 428 7.21 -11.41 -12.15
CA CYS A 428 8.53 -11.12 -11.59
C CYS A 428 9.03 -9.74 -12.02
N THR A 429 8.84 -9.37 -13.29
CA THR A 429 9.17 -8.06 -13.83
C THR A 429 8.35 -6.95 -13.19
N LEU A 430 7.04 -7.17 -13.00
CA LEU A 430 6.16 -6.23 -12.30
C LEU A 430 6.60 -6.01 -10.84
N ASP A 431 6.90 -7.09 -10.13
CA ASP A 431 7.35 -7.04 -8.74
C ASP A 431 8.66 -6.26 -8.59
N LEU A 432 9.64 -6.50 -9.49
CA LEU A 432 10.91 -5.78 -9.49
C LEU A 432 10.72 -4.30 -9.79
N PHE A 433 9.98 -3.97 -10.86
CA PHE A 433 9.69 -2.59 -11.26
C PHE A 433 8.98 -1.81 -10.15
N GLY A 434 7.91 -2.37 -9.60
CA GLY A 434 7.11 -1.73 -8.56
C GLY A 434 7.86 -1.53 -7.26
N ALA A 435 8.46 -2.61 -6.73
CA ALA A 435 9.18 -2.57 -5.45
C ALA A 435 10.45 -1.69 -5.51
N GLY A 436 11.15 -1.71 -6.66
CA GLY A 436 12.34 -0.89 -6.88
C GLY A 436 12.05 0.60 -7.05
N THR A 437 10.81 0.97 -7.38
CA THR A 437 10.45 2.37 -7.68
C THR A 437 9.84 3.09 -6.48
N GLU A 438 8.72 2.59 -5.95
CA GLU A 438 7.90 3.35 -5.01
C GLU A 438 8.62 3.53 -3.66
N THR A 439 9.23 2.48 -3.12
CA THR A 439 9.78 2.49 -1.76
C THR A 439 10.98 3.41 -1.60
N THR A 440 11.93 3.37 -2.55
CA THR A 440 13.08 4.29 -2.56
C THR A 440 12.63 5.73 -2.81
N THR A 441 11.69 5.95 -3.72
CA THR A 441 11.10 7.29 -3.97
C THR A 441 10.52 7.87 -2.69
N THR A 442 9.67 7.10 -2.00
CA THR A 442 9.01 7.56 -0.77
C THR A 442 10.04 7.86 0.32
N THR A 443 11.11 7.07 0.43
CA THR A 443 12.19 7.32 1.39
C THR A 443 12.97 8.61 1.07
N LEU A 444 13.34 8.84 -0.20
CA LEU A 444 14.00 10.09 -0.62
C LEU A 444 13.11 11.31 -0.40
N HIS A 445 11.81 11.17 -0.68
CA HIS A 445 10.83 12.23 -0.46
C HIS A 445 10.73 12.58 1.04
N TRP A 446 10.66 11.60 1.93
CA TRP A 446 10.81 11.84 3.37
C TRP A 446 12.14 12.51 3.73
N GLY A 447 13.24 12.06 3.13
CA GLY A 447 14.56 12.62 3.35
C GLY A 447 14.61 14.13 3.08
N LEU A 448 14.09 14.57 1.93
CA LEU A 448 14.01 16.00 1.60
C LEU A 448 13.08 16.76 2.57
N LEU A 449 11.97 16.16 2.97
CA LEU A 449 11.05 16.76 3.95
C LEU A 449 11.71 16.95 5.33
N PHE A 450 12.52 15.98 5.76
CA PHE A 450 13.31 16.10 6.99
C PHE A 450 14.39 17.17 6.86
N MET A 451 15.09 17.26 5.73
CA MET A 451 16.08 18.33 5.53
C MET A 451 15.48 19.73 5.58
N ILE A 452 14.23 19.89 5.13
CA ILE A 452 13.48 21.16 5.23
C ILE A 452 13.09 21.47 6.68
N ASN A 453 12.65 20.45 7.44
CA ASN A 453 12.20 20.65 8.83
C ASN A 453 13.36 20.74 9.84
N TYR A 454 14.53 20.20 9.51
CA TYR A 454 15.73 20.19 10.34
C TYR A 454 16.91 20.82 9.59
N PRO A 455 16.89 22.15 9.35
CA PRO A 455 17.90 22.84 8.54
C PRO A 455 19.32 22.72 9.12
N HIS A 456 19.47 22.62 10.44
CA HIS A 456 20.79 22.40 11.07
C HIS A 456 21.41 21.05 10.69
N ILE A 457 20.61 19.97 10.60
CA ILE A 457 21.08 18.66 10.14
C ILE A 457 21.46 18.74 8.66
N GLN A 458 20.66 19.45 7.86
CA GLN A 458 20.98 19.68 6.46
C GLN A 458 22.34 20.38 6.30
N GLU A 459 22.60 21.44 7.08
CA GLU A 459 23.89 22.15 7.07
C GLU A 459 25.07 21.25 7.44
N GLU A 460 24.91 20.36 8.44
CA GLU A 460 25.96 19.42 8.85
C GLU A 460 26.24 18.36 7.76
N VAL A 461 25.21 17.79 7.14
CA VAL A 461 25.38 16.89 5.98
C VAL A 461 26.09 17.61 4.84
N GLN A 462 25.65 18.82 4.54
CA GLN A 462 26.23 19.64 3.48
C GLN A 462 27.71 20.00 3.73
N ALA A 463 28.09 20.23 5.00
CA ALA A 463 29.46 20.48 5.40
C ALA A 463 30.33 19.22 5.26
N GLU A 464 29.82 18.06 5.66
CA GLU A 464 30.51 16.77 5.50
C GLU A 464 30.73 16.44 4.02
N ILE A 465 29.70 16.59 3.17
CA ILE A 465 29.80 16.43 1.72
C ILE A 465 30.88 17.36 1.14
N ALA A 466 30.87 18.64 1.53
CA ALA A 466 31.84 19.62 1.05
C ALA A 466 33.29 19.27 1.47
N SER A 467 33.46 18.68 2.66
CA SER A 467 34.76 18.27 3.17
C SER A 467 35.31 17.01 2.47
N VAL A 468 34.45 16.02 2.20
CA VAL A 468 34.88 14.70 1.68
C VAL A 468 34.89 14.66 0.16
N VAL A 469 33.82 15.14 -0.47
CA VAL A 469 33.60 15.05 -1.92
C VAL A 469 33.98 16.35 -2.63
N GLY A 470 33.76 17.49 -1.97
CA GLY A 470 33.91 18.83 -2.56
C GLY A 470 32.74 19.20 -3.47
N SER A 471 32.93 20.20 -4.34
CA SER A 471 31.89 20.72 -5.24
C SER A 471 32.03 20.28 -6.71
N SER A 472 33.19 19.77 -7.11
CA SER A 472 33.51 19.44 -8.50
C SER A 472 33.35 17.96 -8.84
N LYS A 473 33.52 17.07 -7.87
CA LYS A 473 33.41 15.61 -8.03
C LYS A 473 31.96 15.18 -7.73
N GLN A 474 31.44 14.23 -8.51
CA GLN A 474 30.18 13.57 -8.16
C GLN A 474 30.39 12.63 -6.96
N PRO A 475 29.41 12.52 -6.04
CA PRO A 475 29.46 11.55 -4.96
C PRO A 475 29.57 10.11 -5.48
N SER A 476 30.37 9.28 -4.82
CA SER A 476 30.55 7.86 -5.08
C SER A 476 30.08 7.02 -3.89
N VAL A 477 29.65 5.78 -4.09
CA VAL A 477 29.27 4.88 -2.97
C VAL A 477 30.47 4.66 -2.04
N THR A 478 31.70 4.75 -2.57
CA THR A 478 32.94 4.64 -1.77
C THR A 478 33.16 5.81 -0.82
N ASP A 479 32.56 6.98 -1.09
CA ASP A 479 32.67 8.14 -0.21
C ASP A 479 31.90 7.91 1.11
N ARG A 480 30.91 6.99 1.13
CA ARG A 480 30.09 6.67 2.31
C ARG A 480 30.90 6.27 3.54
N GLU A 481 32.00 5.52 3.36
CA GLU A 481 32.85 5.09 4.48
C GLU A 481 33.52 6.27 5.20
N ASN A 482 33.66 7.41 4.53
CA ASN A 482 34.25 8.63 5.06
C ASN A 482 33.19 9.69 5.43
N MET A 483 31.90 9.36 5.34
CA MET A 483 30.78 10.27 5.62
C MET A 483 29.83 9.68 6.68
N PRO A 484 30.33 9.42 7.89
CA PRO A 484 29.55 8.76 8.94
C PRO A 484 28.29 9.53 9.33
N TYR A 485 28.31 10.87 9.32
CA TYR A 485 27.15 11.67 9.68
C TYR A 485 26.06 11.57 8.63
N THR A 486 26.40 11.65 7.35
CA THR A 486 25.46 11.48 6.24
C THR A 486 24.87 10.08 6.24
N ASP A 487 25.66 9.04 6.48
CA ASP A 487 25.15 7.67 6.57
C ASP A 487 24.19 7.52 7.77
N ALA A 488 24.52 8.13 8.92
CA ALA A 488 23.64 8.19 10.08
C ALA A 488 22.32 8.91 9.80
N VAL A 489 22.34 10.03 9.06
CA VAL A 489 21.14 10.76 8.62
C VAL A 489 20.27 9.90 7.72
N ILE A 490 20.84 9.20 6.73
CA ILE A 490 20.06 8.31 5.85
C ILE A 490 19.43 7.17 6.64
N HIS A 491 20.16 6.57 7.58
CA HIS A 491 19.61 5.54 8.46
C HIS A 491 18.48 6.08 9.33
N GLU A 492 18.62 7.30 9.87
CA GLU A 492 17.57 7.94 10.67
C GLU A 492 16.34 8.32 9.82
N ILE A 493 16.52 8.71 8.55
CA ILE A 493 15.42 8.92 7.60
C ILE A 493 14.60 7.63 7.47
N GLN A 494 15.25 6.49 7.22
CA GLN A 494 14.56 5.21 7.10
C GLN A 494 13.85 4.80 8.40
N ARG A 495 14.50 5.01 9.56
CA ARG A 495 13.93 4.67 10.88
C ARG A 495 12.68 5.49 11.19
N MET A 496 12.75 6.82 10.98
CA MET A 496 11.66 7.74 11.33
C MET A 496 10.52 7.71 10.32
N ALA A 497 10.83 7.67 9.01
CA ALA A 497 9.81 7.54 7.97
C ALA A 497 9.04 6.23 8.11
N ASN A 498 9.75 5.14 8.47
CA ASN A 498 9.20 3.80 8.68
C ASN A 498 8.14 3.45 7.62
N ILE A 499 8.53 3.48 6.35
CA ILE A 499 7.61 3.48 5.21
C ILE A 499 6.72 2.23 5.13
N LEU A 500 7.10 1.13 5.81
CA LEU A 500 6.38 -0.14 5.87
C LEU A 500 6.25 -0.61 7.33
N PRO A 501 5.48 0.09 8.19
CA PRO A 501 5.50 -0.13 9.65
C PRO A 501 4.99 -1.51 10.07
N LEU A 502 4.08 -2.10 9.31
CA LEU A 502 3.51 -3.42 9.59
C LEU A 502 4.35 -4.55 8.98
N ASN A 503 5.42 -4.24 8.23
CA ASN A 503 6.16 -5.20 7.42
C ASN A 503 5.28 -5.83 6.33
N VAL A 504 5.86 -6.75 5.53
CA VAL A 504 5.09 -7.59 4.62
C VAL A 504 4.69 -8.88 5.33
N VAL A 505 3.39 -9.20 5.31
CA VAL A 505 2.80 -10.35 6.02
C VAL A 505 3.49 -11.68 5.71
N ARG A 506 3.71 -12.48 6.76
CA ARG A 506 4.26 -13.84 6.71
C ARG A 506 3.16 -14.87 6.97
N MET A 507 3.45 -16.12 6.66
CA MET A 507 2.60 -17.26 6.98
C MET A 507 3.44 -18.41 7.52
N THR A 508 2.90 -19.13 8.51
CA THR A 508 3.55 -20.32 9.05
C THR A 508 3.45 -21.49 8.05
N ASN A 509 4.57 -22.13 7.73
CA ASN A 509 4.57 -23.28 6.80
C ASN A 509 4.35 -24.64 7.50
N LYS A 510 4.45 -24.66 8.83
CA LYS A 510 4.14 -25.79 9.73
C LYS A 510 3.58 -25.27 11.05
N GLU A 511 3.15 -26.18 11.92
CA GLU A 511 2.83 -25.81 13.30
C GLU A 511 4.11 -25.37 14.02
N THR A 512 4.04 -24.22 14.71
CA THR A 512 5.18 -23.66 15.43
C THR A 512 4.70 -22.95 16.69
N THR A 513 5.60 -22.76 17.65
CA THR A 513 5.32 -22.04 18.90
C THR A 513 6.08 -20.72 18.92
N LEU A 514 5.48 -19.69 19.52
CA LEU A 514 6.13 -18.41 19.79
C LEU A 514 5.68 -17.95 21.17
N ASP A 515 6.65 -17.66 22.04
CA ASP A 515 6.39 -17.46 23.47
C ASP A 515 5.53 -18.62 24.04
N LYS A 516 4.34 -18.34 24.58
CA LYS A 516 3.40 -19.32 25.13
C LYS A 516 2.30 -19.78 24.15
N TYR A 517 2.30 -19.26 22.92
CA TYR A 517 1.24 -19.52 21.95
C TYR A 517 1.66 -20.56 20.89
N THR A 518 0.66 -21.28 20.36
CA THR A 518 0.85 -22.25 19.29
C THR A 518 0.14 -21.78 18.02
N PHE A 519 0.87 -21.73 16.91
CA PHE A 519 0.37 -21.31 15.61
C PHE A 519 0.24 -22.54 14.70
N PRO A 520 -0.97 -22.91 14.28
CA PRO A 520 -1.16 -23.93 13.26
C PRO A 520 -0.49 -23.51 11.94
N LYS A 521 -0.20 -24.50 11.07
CA LYS A 521 0.19 -24.23 9.67
C LYS A 521 -0.84 -23.32 8.99
N GLY A 522 -0.37 -22.33 8.22
CA GLY A 522 -1.22 -21.38 7.51
C GLY A 522 -1.61 -20.15 8.33
N THR A 523 -1.05 -19.96 9.53
CA THR A 523 -1.31 -18.78 10.36
C THR A 523 -0.62 -17.56 9.75
N MET A 524 -1.37 -16.48 9.49
CA MET A 524 -0.82 -15.19 9.07
C MET A 524 -0.15 -14.48 10.24
N VAL A 525 1.04 -13.94 10.01
CA VAL A 525 1.85 -13.27 11.03
C VAL A 525 2.42 -11.95 10.49
N LEU A 526 2.23 -10.87 11.22
CA LEU A 526 2.82 -9.55 10.97
C LEU A 526 3.89 -9.26 12.03
N PRO A 527 5.18 -9.48 11.70
CA PRO A 527 6.29 -9.03 12.54
C PRO A 527 6.47 -7.53 12.35
N THR A 528 5.84 -6.74 13.23
CA THR A 528 5.66 -5.29 13.04
C THR A 528 6.98 -4.53 13.21
N LEU A 529 7.42 -3.83 12.16
CA LEU A 529 8.66 -3.04 12.18
C LEU A 529 8.53 -1.79 13.05
N ILE A 530 7.32 -1.26 13.22
CA ILE A 530 7.10 -0.11 14.11
C ILE A 530 7.47 -0.42 15.57
N SER A 531 7.16 -1.62 16.05
CA SER A 531 7.52 -2.05 17.40
C SER A 531 9.03 -2.12 17.62
N VAL A 532 9.80 -2.20 16.53
CA VAL A 532 11.27 -2.34 16.54
C VAL A 532 11.93 -0.98 16.34
N LEU A 533 11.49 -0.21 15.34
CA LEU A 533 12.11 1.06 14.93
C LEU A 533 11.72 2.23 15.84
N ARG A 534 10.70 2.06 16.69
CA ARG A 534 10.27 3.03 17.72
C ARG A 534 10.32 2.45 19.14
N ASP A 535 11.03 1.35 19.35
CA ASP A 535 11.17 0.73 20.68
C ASP A 535 11.88 1.68 21.66
N GLU A 536 11.18 2.15 22.69
CA GLU A 536 11.73 3.09 23.67
C GLU A 536 12.80 2.49 24.58
N SER A 537 12.91 1.17 24.66
CA SER A 537 13.98 0.49 25.38
C SER A 537 15.28 0.40 24.57
N ILE A 538 15.19 0.60 23.25
CA ILE A 538 16.32 0.50 22.32
C ILE A 538 16.77 1.89 21.88
N TRP A 539 15.85 2.75 21.47
CA TRP A 539 16.16 4.07 20.92
C TRP A 539 16.05 5.13 22.00
N GLU A 540 17.08 5.96 22.14
CA GLU A 540 17.16 6.98 23.19
C GLU A 540 16.10 8.08 23.02
N THR A 541 15.81 8.46 21.78
CA THR A 541 14.77 9.44 21.41
C THR A 541 13.89 8.93 20.25
N PRO A 542 13.06 7.90 20.47
CA PRO A 542 12.41 7.12 19.40
C PRO A 542 11.47 7.93 18.51
N HIS A 543 10.86 8.99 19.05
CA HIS A 543 9.87 9.84 18.37
C HIS A 543 10.48 11.13 17.80
N THR A 544 11.80 11.31 17.91
CA THR A 544 12.51 12.49 17.40
C THR A 544 13.46 12.08 16.29
N PHE A 545 13.56 12.92 15.25
CA PHE A 545 14.53 12.72 14.18
C PHE A 545 15.92 13.11 14.70
N ASN A 546 16.74 12.10 15.01
CA ASN A 546 18.02 12.27 15.67
C ASN A 546 19.10 11.35 15.06
N PRO A 547 19.98 11.87 14.18
CA PRO A 547 21.05 11.09 13.57
C PRO A 547 22.02 10.46 14.58
N GLN A 548 22.12 11.01 15.80
CA GLN A 548 23.01 10.49 16.85
C GLN A 548 22.69 9.05 17.25
N HIS A 549 21.47 8.54 16.97
CA HIS A 549 21.15 7.12 17.18
C HIS A 549 22.13 6.17 16.47
N PHE A 550 22.68 6.60 15.34
CA PHE A 550 23.59 5.84 14.47
C PHE A 550 25.04 6.30 14.56
N LEU A 551 25.40 7.11 15.55
CA LEU A 551 26.77 7.55 15.80
C LEU A 551 27.23 7.08 17.18
N ASP A 552 28.51 6.73 17.30
CA ASP A 552 29.14 6.48 18.59
C ASP A 552 29.68 7.78 19.23
N GLN A 553 30.41 7.64 20.34
CA GLN A 553 30.98 8.79 21.08
C GLN A 553 32.07 9.52 20.29
N ASP A 554 32.72 8.84 19.34
CA ASP A 554 33.80 9.38 18.51
C ASP A 554 33.26 9.97 17.18
N GLY A 555 31.94 9.93 16.96
CA GLY A 555 31.29 10.38 15.74
C GLY A 555 31.42 9.41 14.58
N THR A 556 31.80 8.16 14.83
CA THR A 556 31.85 7.12 13.79
C THR A 556 30.49 6.44 13.64
N PHE A 557 30.20 5.96 12.42
CA PHE A 557 28.94 5.29 12.14
C PHE A 557 28.82 3.97 12.89
N ARG A 558 27.72 3.82 13.64
CA ARG A 558 27.40 2.64 14.43
C ARG A 558 26.12 1.98 13.91
N LYS A 559 26.27 0.78 13.35
CA LYS A 559 25.14 -0.06 12.96
C LYS A 559 24.35 -0.54 14.19
N ARG A 560 23.03 -0.44 14.13
CA ARG A 560 22.10 -0.91 15.17
C ARG A 560 21.43 -2.22 14.73
N GLU A 561 21.43 -3.26 15.57
CA GLU A 561 20.77 -4.53 15.22
C GLU A 561 19.24 -4.41 15.06
N ALA A 562 18.63 -3.46 15.79
CA ALA A 562 17.21 -3.13 15.66
C ALA A 562 16.89 -2.31 14.40
N PHE A 563 17.88 -1.96 13.57
CA PHE A 563 17.62 -1.26 12.31
C PHE A 563 17.21 -2.26 11.20
N LEU A 564 15.90 -2.49 11.08
CA LEU A 564 15.31 -3.48 10.17
C LEU A 564 14.33 -2.91 9.13
N PRO A 565 14.59 -1.75 8.46
CA PRO A 565 13.64 -1.19 7.48
C PRO A 565 13.43 -2.11 6.26
N PHE A 566 14.38 -3.01 5.99
CA PHE A 566 14.33 -3.99 4.90
C PHE A 566 13.82 -5.37 5.33
N SER A 567 13.20 -5.48 6.51
CA SER A 567 12.84 -6.75 7.15
C SER A 567 14.09 -7.60 7.44
N ALA A 568 13.91 -8.90 7.71
CA ALA A 568 15.01 -9.84 7.94
C ALA A 568 14.67 -11.27 7.52
N GLY A 569 15.68 -12.15 7.58
CA GLY A 569 15.54 -13.58 7.36
C GLY A 569 15.45 -14.01 5.89
N LYS A 570 14.83 -15.16 5.63
CA LYS A 570 14.77 -15.79 4.29
C LYS A 570 14.10 -14.90 3.23
N ARG A 571 13.20 -14.00 3.65
CA ARG A 571 12.53 -13.00 2.79
C ARG A 571 12.95 -11.56 3.09
N VAL A 572 14.19 -11.34 3.53
CA VAL A 572 14.80 -10.00 3.55
C VAL A 572 14.66 -9.35 2.16
N CYS A 573 14.51 -8.03 2.12
CA CYS A 573 14.35 -7.28 0.88
C CYS A 573 15.41 -7.69 -0.16
N LEU A 574 14.96 -8.04 -1.36
CA LEU A 574 15.85 -8.47 -2.43
C LEU A 574 16.72 -7.31 -2.92
N GLY A 575 16.14 -6.10 -2.98
CA GLY A 575 16.76 -4.87 -3.45
C GLY A 575 17.52 -4.06 -2.39
N GLU A 576 17.76 -4.58 -1.17
CA GLU A 576 18.39 -3.80 -0.09
C GLU A 576 19.70 -3.11 -0.53
N GLN A 577 20.58 -3.84 -1.22
CA GLN A 577 21.86 -3.31 -1.65
C GLN A 577 21.72 -2.21 -2.72
N LEU A 578 20.71 -2.34 -3.59
CA LEU A 578 20.40 -1.34 -4.61
C LEU A 578 19.84 -0.07 -3.95
N ALA A 579 18.81 -0.22 -3.11
CA ALA A 579 18.18 0.88 -2.41
C ALA A 579 19.18 1.66 -1.55
N ARG A 580 20.09 1.00 -0.82
CA ARG A 580 21.13 1.70 -0.04
C ARG A 580 22.07 2.54 -0.90
N ALA A 581 22.42 2.07 -2.11
CA ALA A 581 23.27 2.81 -3.03
C ALA A 581 22.52 4.00 -3.65
N GLU A 582 21.28 3.78 -4.10
CA GLU A 582 20.40 4.84 -4.62
C GLU A 582 20.15 5.92 -3.57
N LEU A 583 19.75 5.55 -2.35
CA LEU A 583 19.51 6.49 -1.26
C LEU A 583 20.74 7.36 -1.00
N PHE A 584 21.93 6.76 -0.91
CA PHE A 584 23.15 7.51 -0.67
C PHE A 584 23.48 8.46 -1.82
N LEU A 585 23.52 7.97 -3.06
CA LEU A 585 23.95 8.76 -4.22
C LEU A 585 22.95 9.86 -4.58
N PHE A 586 21.65 9.58 -4.60
CA PHE A 586 20.65 10.61 -4.87
C PHE A 586 20.64 11.67 -3.76
N PHE A 587 20.64 11.26 -2.49
CA PHE A 587 20.58 12.20 -1.36
C PHE A 587 21.82 13.11 -1.30
N THR A 588 23.02 12.54 -1.42
CA THR A 588 24.27 13.30 -1.41
C THR A 588 24.39 14.22 -2.61
N THR A 589 24.05 13.75 -3.83
CA THR A 589 24.11 14.60 -5.04
C THR A 589 23.16 15.78 -4.93
N LEU A 590 21.94 15.56 -4.43
CA LEU A 590 20.96 16.63 -4.23
C LEU A 590 21.42 17.65 -3.19
N LEU A 591 21.94 17.21 -2.04
CA LEU A 591 22.43 18.12 -0.99
C LEU A 591 23.77 18.78 -1.31
N GLN A 592 24.58 18.16 -2.16
CA GLN A 592 25.79 18.80 -2.71
C GLN A 592 25.40 20.02 -3.54
N ARG A 593 24.36 19.92 -4.37
CA ARG A 593 23.98 20.94 -5.37
C ARG A 593 22.95 21.95 -4.87
N PHE A 594 22.13 21.59 -3.89
CA PHE A 594 21.01 22.42 -3.45
C PHE A 594 20.90 22.51 -1.93
N SER A 595 20.41 23.65 -1.47
CA SER A 595 19.78 23.81 -0.15
C SER A 595 18.27 23.78 -0.32
N PHE A 596 17.62 22.91 0.43
CA PHE A 596 16.17 22.71 0.42
C PHE A 596 15.50 23.55 1.51
N ALA A 597 14.49 24.30 1.10
CA ALA A 597 13.67 25.11 1.99
C ALA A 597 12.18 24.93 1.71
N ALA A 598 11.36 25.25 2.70
CA ALA A 598 9.93 25.35 2.49
C ALA A 598 9.57 26.60 1.66
N PRO A 599 8.45 26.58 0.91
CA PRO A 599 7.92 27.78 0.27
C PRO A 599 7.65 28.90 1.31
N PRO A 600 7.84 30.18 0.97
CA PRO A 600 7.61 31.28 1.90
C PRO A 600 6.20 31.24 2.51
N GLY A 601 6.12 31.28 3.84
CA GLY A 601 4.85 31.26 4.58
C GLY A 601 4.18 29.89 4.71
N VAL A 602 4.83 28.81 4.29
CA VAL A 602 4.32 27.43 4.42
C VAL A 602 5.31 26.60 5.24
N GLN A 603 4.82 25.89 6.25
CA GLN A 603 5.59 24.87 6.97
C GLN A 603 5.03 23.48 6.59
N PRO A 604 5.77 22.65 5.84
CA PRO A 604 5.34 21.30 5.50
C PRO A 604 5.17 20.43 6.76
N THR A 605 4.04 19.73 6.85
CA THR A 605 3.74 18.82 7.95
C THR A 605 4.53 17.51 7.82
N LEU A 606 4.91 16.89 8.94
CA LEU A 606 5.47 15.52 8.97
C LEU A 606 4.39 14.42 8.99
N GLU A 607 3.19 14.75 8.53
CA GLU A 607 2.06 13.81 8.44
C GLU A 607 2.12 13.01 7.13
N TYR A 608 1.47 11.85 7.12
CA TYR A 608 1.49 10.92 5.98
C TYR A 608 0.10 10.62 5.41
N LYS A 609 0.09 10.18 4.15
CA LYS A 609 -1.02 9.50 3.52
C LYS A 609 -0.82 8.01 3.72
N LEU A 610 -1.83 7.36 4.30
CA LEU A 610 -1.85 5.92 4.47
C LEU A 610 -2.21 5.23 3.15
N GLY A 611 -1.30 4.38 2.66
CA GLY A 611 -1.51 3.41 1.57
C GLY A 611 -0.82 2.09 1.93
N ALA A 612 -0.32 1.34 0.94
CA ALA A 612 0.58 0.22 1.25
C ALA A 612 1.89 0.68 1.92
N THR A 613 2.32 1.91 1.63
CA THR A 613 3.43 2.62 2.30
C THR A 613 2.96 3.87 3.03
N HIS A 614 3.76 4.34 3.99
CA HIS A 614 3.60 5.65 4.62
C HIS A 614 4.29 6.73 3.77
N CYS A 615 3.57 7.26 2.79
CA CYS A 615 4.06 8.35 1.94
C CYS A 615 3.77 9.71 2.62
N PRO A 616 4.69 10.69 2.62
CA PRO A 616 4.40 12.00 3.22
C PRO A 616 3.20 12.66 2.52
N LYS A 617 2.44 13.48 3.24
CA LYS A 617 1.41 14.31 2.61
C LYS A 617 2.08 15.17 1.52
N PRO A 618 1.42 15.40 0.36
CA PRO A 618 2.00 16.19 -0.72
C PRO A 618 2.45 17.55 -0.22
N TYR A 619 3.70 17.88 -0.48
CA TYR A 619 4.27 19.17 -0.14
C TYR A 619 5.04 19.73 -1.34
N SER A 620 5.26 21.04 -1.32
CA SER A 620 6.16 21.71 -2.27
C SER A 620 7.44 22.08 -1.56
N LEU A 621 8.55 22.08 -2.29
CA LEU A 621 9.86 22.49 -1.81
C LEU A 621 10.50 23.51 -2.75
N CYS A 622 11.44 24.28 -2.23
CA CYS A 622 12.33 25.14 -3.01
C CYS A 622 13.74 24.52 -2.98
N ALA A 623 14.30 24.22 -4.15
CA ALA A 623 15.68 23.77 -4.30
C ALA A 623 16.57 24.98 -4.71
N VAL A 624 17.28 25.56 -3.74
CA VAL A 624 18.14 26.73 -3.96
C VAL A 624 19.55 26.26 -4.33
N PRO A 625 20.09 26.59 -5.51
CA PRO A 625 21.44 26.18 -5.91
C PRO A 625 22.52 26.66 -4.93
N ARG A 626 23.55 25.83 -4.73
CA ARG A 626 24.71 26.10 -3.85
C ARG A 626 25.97 26.46 -4.62
#